data_AF-A0A252E5C1-F1
#
_entry.id   AF-A0A252E5C1-F1
#
_cell.length_a   1.000
_cell.length_b   1.000
_cell.length_c   1.000
_cell.angle_alpha   90.00
_cell.angle_beta   90.00
_cell.angle_gamma   90.00
#
_symmetry.space_group_name_H-M   'P 1'
#
loop_
_entity.id
_entity.type
_entity.pdbx_description
1 polymer ?
#
loop_
_entity_poly.entity_id
_entity_poly.type
_entity_poly.pdbx_seq_one_letter_code
_entity_poly.pdbx_strand_id
1 'polypeptide(L)'
;MWQTFYIKPNEIGILYHRSDFKKILQPGTYTYFGWHWQVRTFDLNQPEAKIENLELLLRNHSSELEQALVVVRTGFNQAALVRLGQNWISIAPNQLRAFWRGFIEVETHLFNLEESLELPAEFVQQLRGITLNGIKKFQISEYEIGLLYVQNNFVRPLEPGEYAFWSFDRDVSVRTFSRIVPNPSFPLEDVLIERHPDFVSDYCEIVQLQNQQVAIVRYQGKVISILPPCSRKLFWQGVEVEAIDISNDAKLPSRLVAELVSGLPEALTLSRSSLHICEVPTQHVGLLYINQEFQTQLQPGKHAWWVFGRSLQTEVFDLRQQAMEVSGQDILSKDKVPLRLNLTAGFRILDPLRAKNSLADITAYLYKELQFALRGAVGERSLDALLEDKGAIDRSISEYIRQKTADYGIEIDSVGVKDIILPGEIKTILSKVVEAEKAAQANVVRRREETAATRSMLNTAKVMEDNPVALRLKELEVLERIAEKIEKIQVNGSLDSILTELIRINRD
;
A
#
# COMPACT_ATOMS: atom_id res chain seq x y z
N MET A 1 75.63 -59.16 -3.21
CA MET A 1 74.95 -58.54 -2.05
C MET A 1 73.50 -59.02 -2.10
N TRP A 2 73.03 -59.67 -1.04
CA TRP A 2 71.64 -60.14 -0.94
C TRP A 2 70.79 -59.01 -0.37
N GLN A 3 69.66 -58.72 -1.00
CA GLN A 3 68.67 -57.75 -0.52
C GLN A 3 67.43 -58.51 -0.04
N THR A 4 67.04 -58.26 1.20
CA THR A 4 65.85 -58.89 1.81
C THR A 4 64.75 -57.84 1.90
N PHE A 5 63.57 -58.17 1.36
CA PHE A 5 62.37 -57.35 1.40
C PHE A 5 61.31 -58.06 2.23
N TYR A 6 60.74 -57.34 3.19
CA TYR A 6 59.66 -57.84 4.04
C TYR A 6 58.36 -57.14 3.64
N ILE A 7 57.33 -57.93 3.32
CA ILE A 7 55.99 -57.46 2.96
C ILE A 7 55.05 -57.87 4.08
N LYS A 8 54.34 -56.90 4.66
CA LYS A 8 53.44 -57.16 5.79
C LYS A 8 52.20 -57.97 5.37
N PRO A 9 51.52 -58.65 6.31
CA PRO A 9 50.29 -59.40 6.05
C PRO A 9 49.17 -58.63 5.32
N ASN A 10 49.12 -57.30 5.47
CA ASN A 10 48.14 -56.41 4.86
C ASN A 10 48.69 -55.65 3.64
N GLU A 11 49.86 -56.02 3.13
CA GLU A 11 50.52 -55.33 2.01
C GLU A 11 50.75 -56.29 0.84
N ILE A 12 50.74 -55.77 -0.38
CA ILE A 12 51.25 -56.45 -1.58
C ILE A 12 52.50 -55.71 -2.06
N GLY A 13 53.55 -56.47 -2.40
CA GLY A 13 54.75 -55.91 -3.01
C GLY A 13 54.74 -56.05 -4.52
N ILE A 14 55.11 -55.00 -5.25
CA ILE A 14 55.46 -55.09 -6.67
C ILE A 14 56.98 -55.06 -6.78
N LEU A 15 57.56 -56.13 -7.33
CA LEU A 15 59.00 -56.27 -7.53
C LEU A 15 59.42 -55.71 -8.89
N TYR A 16 60.37 -54.79 -8.86
CA TYR A 16 61.04 -54.22 -10.02
C TYR A 16 62.52 -54.65 -10.05
N HIS A 17 63.05 -54.88 -11.24
CA HIS A 17 64.48 -55.05 -11.49
C HIS A 17 64.92 -54.09 -12.58
N ARG A 18 65.83 -53.15 -12.25
CA ARG A 18 66.22 -52.07 -13.17
C ARG A 18 65.02 -51.31 -13.73
N SER A 19 64.03 -51.01 -12.87
CA SER A 19 62.77 -50.32 -13.20
C SER A 19 61.81 -51.10 -14.11
N ASP A 20 62.13 -52.35 -14.47
CA ASP A 20 61.23 -53.24 -15.20
C ASP A 20 60.45 -54.12 -14.22
N PHE A 21 59.15 -54.30 -14.46
CA PHE A 21 58.28 -55.13 -13.62
C PHE A 21 58.68 -56.59 -13.73
N LYS A 22 58.72 -57.29 -12.59
CA LYS A 22 59.08 -58.71 -12.55
C LYS A 22 58.01 -59.60 -11.96
N LYS A 23 57.43 -59.22 -10.82
CA LYS A 23 56.43 -60.07 -10.15
C LYS A 23 55.66 -59.31 -9.08
N ILE A 24 54.43 -59.75 -8.83
CA ILE A 24 53.67 -59.41 -7.63
C ILE A 24 54.02 -60.38 -6.50
N LEU A 25 54.39 -59.84 -5.35
CA LEU A 25 54.81 -60.57 -4.15
C LEU A 25 53.69 -60.51 -3.12
N GLN A 26 53.26 -61.70 -2.69
CA GLN A 26 52.32 -61.90 -1.58
C GLN A 26 53.02 -61.61 -0.24
N PRO A 27 52.29 -61.41 0.87
CA PRO A 27 52.89 -61.21 2.19
C PRO A 27 53.96 -62.27 2.53
N GLY A 28 55.11 -61.82 3.02
CA GLY A 28 56.25 -62.70 3.31
C GLY A 28 57.60 -62.02 3.18
N THR A 29 58.65 -62.79 3.44
CA THR A 29 60.05 -62.34 3.34
C THR A 29 60.68 -62.89 2.06
N TYR A 30 61.16 -62.00 1.18
CA TYR A 30 61.78 -62.37 -0.09
C TYR A 30 63.22 -61.88 -0.14
N THR A 31 64.12 -62.74 -0.59
CA THR A 31 65.55 -62.43 -0.66
C THR A 31 66.04 -62.56 -2.09
N TYR A 32 66.49 -61.45 -2.68
CA TYR A 32 66.96 -61.39 -4.07
C TYR A 32 68.45 -61.08 -4.12
N PHE A 33 69.15 -61.68 -5.09
CA PHE A 33 70.57 -61.45 -5.31
C PHE A 33 70.79 -60.36 -6.37
N GLY A 34 71.48 -59.27 -6.00
CA GLY A 34 71.81 -58.16 -6.90
C GLY A 34 71.49 -56.78 -6.33
N TRP A 35 72.01 -55.74 -6.97
CA TRP A 35 71.94 -54.35 -6.47
C TRP A 35 70.77 -53.53 -7.06
N HIS A 36 70.07 -54.07 -8.06
CA HIS A 36 69.07 -53.35 -8.85
C HIS A 36 67.63 -53.81 -8.61
N TRP A 37 67.39 -54.51 -7.50
CA TRP A 37 66.05 -54.93 -7.09
C TRP A 37 65.40 -53.85 -6.25
N GLN A 38 64.12 -53.58 -6.52
CA GLN A 38 63.31 -52.62 -5.76
C GLN A 38 61.92 -53.22 -5.54
N VAL A 39 61.41 -53.14 -4.32
CA VAL A 39 60.03 -53.54 -4.00
C VAL A 39 59.25 -52.31 -3.58
N ARG A 40 58.11 -52.06 -4.24
CA ARG A 40 57.13 -51.07 -3.80
C ARG A 40 55.98 -51.80 -3.12
N THR A 41 55.73 -51.49 -1.86
CA THR A 41 54.62 -52.07 -1.10
C THR A 41 53.38 -51.19 -1.19
N PHE A 42 52.21 -51.83 -1.28
CA PHE A 42 50.91 -51.21 -1.34
C PHE A 42 50.04 -51.79 -0.24
N ASP A 43 49.39 -50.93 0.54
CA ASP A 43 48.48 -51.36 1.60
C ASP A 43 47.14 -51.81 0.99
N LEU A 44 46.73 -53.03 1.31
CA LEU A 44 45.49 -53.63 0.83
C LEU A 44 44.25 -53.05 1.50
N ASN A 45 44.42 -52.32 2.60
CA ASN A 45 43.36 -51.52 3.19
C ASN A 45 43.00 -50.30 2.32
N GLN A 46 43.85 -49.93 1.36
CA GLN A 46 43.54 -48.93 0.34
C GLN A 46 43.07 -49.65 -0.93
N PRO A 47 41.78 -49.55 -1.29
CA PRO A 47 41.23 -50.33 -2.40
C PRO A 47 41.77 -49.94 -3.77
N GLU A 48 42.17 -48.67 -3.96
CA GLU A 48 42.69 -48.15 -5.22
C GLU A 48 44.22 -48.39 -5.34
N ALA A 49 44.62 -49.13 -6.37
CA ALA A 49 46.01 -49.43 -6.69
C ALA A 49 46.63 -48.28 -7.50
N LYS A 50 47.23 -47.31 -6.82
CA LYS A 50 47.94 -46.18 -7.44
C LYS A 50 49.32 -46.60 -7.96
N ILE A 51 49.34 -47.33 -9.07
CA ILE A 51 50.56 -47.84 -9.70
C ILE A 51 51.03 -46.86 -10.80
N GLU A 52 52.28 -46.41 -10.73
CA GLU A 52 52.91 -45.61 -11.78
C GLU A 52 53.04 -46.41 -13.08
N ASN A 53 52.76 -45.78 -14.23
CA ASN A 53 52.86 -46.39 -15.55
C ASN A 53 52.01 -47.67 -15.74
N LEU A 54 50.86 -47.76 -15.04
CA LEU A 54 49.92 -48.88 -15.12
C LEU A 54 49.60 -49.30 -16.57
N GLU A 55 49.44 -48.35 -17.50
CA GLU A 55 49.19 -48.67 -18.92
C GLU A 55 50.29 -49.52 -19.57
N LEU A 56 51.55 -49.19 -19.30
CA LEU A 56 52.70 -49.90 -19.85
C LEU A 56 52.85 -51.28 -19.19
N LEU A 57 52.53 -51.38 -17.90
CA LEU A 57 52.53 -52.63 -17.15
C LEU A 57 51.45 -53.60 -17.64
N LEU A 58 50.23 -53.12 -17.86
CA LEU A 58 49.15 -53.95 -18.41
C LEU A 58 49.45 -54.41 -19.84
N ARG A 59 50.14 -53.60 -20.65
CA ARG A 59 50.51 -53.99 -22.02
C ARG A 59 51.54 -55.12 -22.06
N ASN A 60 52.49 -55.13 -21.12
CA ASN A 60 53.61 -56.07 -21.12
C ASN A 60 53.35 -57.31 -20.24
N HIS A 61 52.51 -57.19 -19.20
CA HIS A 61 52.31 -58.21 -18.15
C HIS A 61 50.83 -58.35 -17.72
N SER A 62 49.89 -58.33 -18.66
CA SER A 62 48.43 -58.41 -18.38
C SER A 62 48.04 -59.62 -17.53
N SER A 63 48.54 -60.82 -17.85
CA SER A 63 48.11 -62.07 -17.22
C SER A 63 48.41 -62.16 -15.72
N GLU A 64 49.51 -61.56 -15.26
CA GLU A 64 49.88 -61.55 -13.84
C GLU A 64 49.13 -60.45 -13.07
N LEU A 65 48.88 -59.32 -13.72
CA LEU A 65 48.21 -58.16 -13.12
C LEU A 65 46.70 -58.39 -13.02
N GLU A 66 46.04 -59.01 -14.01
CA GLU A 66 44.60 -59.32 -13.99
C GLU A 66 44.20 -60.35 -12.93
N GLN A 67 45.16 -61.14 -12.42
CA GLN A 67 44.92 -62.05 -11.31
C GLN A 67 44.81 -61.31 -9.97
N ALA A 68 45.59 -60.23 -9.80
CA ALA A 68 45.68 -59.47 -8.56
C ALA A 68 44.91 -58.14 -8.58
N LEU A 69 44.54 -57.63 -9.76
CA LEU A 69 43.89 -56.34 -9.96
C LEU A 69 42.58 -56.48 -10.74
N VAL A 70 41.59 -55.69 -10.34
CA VAL A 70 40.42 -55.35 -11.15
C VAL A 70 40.73 -54.03 -11.86
N VAL A 71 40.92 -54.09 -13.17
CA VAL A 71 41.21 -52.91 -14.00
C VAL A 71 39.92 -52.39 -14.60
N VAL A 72 39.63 -51.11 -14.36
CA VAL A 72 38.50 -50.41 -14.96
C VAL A 72 39.05 -49.39 -15.96
N ARG A 73 38.78 -49.66 -17.24
CA ARG A 73 39.09 -48.73 -18.33
C ARG A 73 37.79 -48.13 -18.84
N THR A 74 37.69 -46.81 -18.77
CA THR A 74 36.57 -46.04 -19.33
C THR A 74 36.97 -45.43 -20.67
N GLY A 75 36.12 -45.57 -21.69
CA GLY A 75 36.27 -44.87 -22.97
C GLY A 75 35.92 -43.37 -22.90
N PHE A 76 35.95 -42.69 -24.05
CA PHE A 76 35.66 -41.25 -24.15
C PHE A 76 34.24 -40.85 -23.73
N ASN A 77 33.24 -41.70 -24.02
CA ASN A 77 31.83 -41.47 -23.64
C ASN A 77 31.36 -42.47 -22.58
N GLN A 78 32.27 -43.02 -21.78
CA GLN A 78 31.92 -44.00 -20.75
C GLN A 78 32.30 -43.51 -19.38
N ALA A 79 31.41 -43.70 -18.41
CA ALA A 79 31.72 -43.53 -17.00
C ALA A 79 31.59 -44.87 -16.28
N ALA A 80 32.24 -45.02 -15.13
CA ALA A 80 32.08 -46.20 -14.30
C ALA A 80 31.65 -45.84 -12.87
N LEU A 81 30.81 -46.68 -12.30
CA LEU A 81 30.63 -46.78 -10.85
C LEU A 81 31.35 -48.02 -10.35
N VAL A 82 32.23 -47.81 -9.37
CA VAL A 82 32.94 -48.90 -8.71
C VAL A 82 32.50 -48.94 -7.26
N ARG A 83 31.94 -50.07 -6.85
CA ARG A 83 31.61 -50.36 -5.46
C ARG A 83 32.79 -51.04 -4.79
N LEU A 84 33.19 -50.51 -3.64
CA LEU A 84 34.30 -50.97 -2.82
C LEU A 84 33.75 -51.30 -1.43
N GLY A 85 33.20 -52.51 -1.29
CA GLY A 85 32.46 -52.92 -0.10
C GLY A 85 31.22 -52.05 0.14
N GLN A 86 31.30 -51.15 1.14
CA GLN A 86 30.23 -50.19 1.47
C GLN A 86 30.39 -48.82 0.79
N ASN A 87 31.55 -48.54 0.20
CA ASN A 87 31.84 -47.26 -0.43
C ASN A 87 31.63 -47.31 -1.93
N TRP A 88 31.36 -46.15 -2.53
CA TRP A 88 31.24 -46.00 -3.98
C TRP A 88 32.23 -44.97 -4.50
N ILE A 89 32.73 -45.20 -5.70
CA ILE A 89 33.58 -44.27 -6.43
C ILE A 89 33.06 -44.14 -7.86
N SER A 90 32.98 -42.90 -8.37
CA SER A 90 32.75 -42.61 -9.77
C SER A 90 34.07 -42.43 -10.51
N ILE A 91 34.17 -43.02 -11.69
CA ILE A 91 35.30 -42.90 -12.62
C ILE A 91 34.85 -42.07 -13.82
N ALA A 92 35.55 -40.96 -14.04
CA ALA A 92 35.28 -40.06 -15.16
C ALA A 92 35.72 -40.70 -16.50
N PRO A 93 35.22 -40.19 -17.64
CA PRO A 93 35.61 -40.70 -18.94
C PRO A 93 37.11 -40.60 -19.22
N ASN A 94 37.60 -41.50 -20.08
CA ASN A 94 39.00 -41.59 -20.48
C ASN A 94 39.98 -41.76 -19.29
N GLN A 95 39.55 -42.51 -18.27
CA GLN A 95 40.39 -42.89 -17.13
C GLN A 95 40.65 -44.39 -17.11
N LEU A 96 41.88 -44.71 -16.70
CA LEU A 96 42.28 -46.06 -16.33
C LEU A 96 42.55 -46.10 -14.83
N ARG A 97 41.84 -46.97 -14.12
CA ARG A 97 42.07 -47.22 -12.69
C ARG A 97 42.20 -48.71 -12.42
N ALA A 98 42.98 -49.06 -11.41
CA ALA A 98 43.13 -50.42 -10.95
C ALA A 98 42.78 -50.52 -9.46
N PHE A 99 42.16 -51.62 -9.07
CA PHE A 99 41.76 -51.91 -7.70
C PHE A 99 42.29 -53.28 -7.29
N TRP A 100 42.73 -53.44 -6.04
CA TRP A 100 43.25 -54.73 -5.57
C TRP A 100 42.14 -55.76 -5.40
N ARG A 101 42.33 -56.96 -5.95
CA ARG A 101 41.42 -58.11 -5.76
C ARG A 101 41.79 -58.83 -4.45
N GLY A 102 40.88 -58.91 -3.48
CA GLY A 102 41.08 -59.73 -2.28
C GLY A 102 40.33 -59.29 -1.03
N PHE A 103 40.78 -58.20 -0.39
CA PHE A 103 40.28 -57.80 0.94
C PHE A 103 38.95 -57.04 0.90
N ILE A 104 38.70 -56.29 -0.17
CA ILE A 104 37.48 -55.53 -0.39
C ILE A 104 36.89 -56.04 -1.71
N GLU A 105 35.61 -56.39 -1.71
CA GLU A 105 34.90 -56.78 -2.94
C GLU A 105 34.75 -55.55 -3.84
N VAL A 106 35.17 -55.70 -5.10
CA VAL A 106 35.17 -54.66 -6.12
C VAL A 106 34.17 -55.04 -7.21
N GLU A 107 33.03 -54.35 -7.24
CA GLU A 107 32.04 -54.49 -8.32
C GLU A 107 32.15 -53.27 -9.25
N THR A 108 32.14 -53.50 -10.56
CA THR A 108 32.36 -52.45 -11.56
C THR A 108 31.20 -52.39 -12.54
N HIS A 109 30.58 -51.22 -12.68
CA HIS A 109 29.49 -51.00 -13.61
C HIS A 109 29.87 -49.89 -14.59
N LEU A 110 29.82 -50.19 -15.88
CA LEU A 110 30.12 -49.25 -16.96
C LEU A 110 28.83 -48.67 -17.55
N PHE A 111 28.82 -47.37 -17.80
CA PHE A 111 27.69 -46.62 -18.35
C PHE A 111 28.12 -45.87 -19.60
N ASN A 112 27.29 -45.91 -20.65
CA ASN A 112 27.49 -45.14 -21.87
C ASN A 112 26.77 -43.78 -21.76
N LEU A 113 27.55 -42.71 -21.66
CA LEU A 113 27.08 -41.32 -21.51
C LEU A 113 26.47 -40.75 -22.79
N GLU A 114 26.70 -41.39 -23.94
CA GLU A 114 26.10 -40.99 -25.22
C GLU A 114 24.65 -41.46 -25.34
N GLU A 115 24.36 -42.66 -24.85
CA GLU A 115 23.02 -43.25 -24.85
C GLU A 115 22.12 -42.64 -23.78
N SER A 116 22.63 -42.51 -22.55
CA SER A 116 21.89 -41.93 -21.45
C SER A 116 22.82 -41.31 -20.42
N LEU A 117 22.49 -40.09 -20.01
CA LEU A 117 23.14 -39.43 -18.88
C LEU A 117 22.52 -39.85 -17.53
N GLU A 118 21.39 -40.55 -17.55
CA GLU A 118 20.63 -40.92 -16.37
C GLU A 118 21.12 -42.26 -15.80
N LEU A 119 21.31 -42.29 -14.48
CA LEU A 119 21.62 -43.50 -13.74
C LEU A 119 20.35 -44.32 -13.52
N PRO A 120 20.39 -45.66 -13.74
CA PRO A 120 19.25 -46.52 -13.44
C PRO A 120 18.83 -46.42 -11.97
N ALA A 121 17.52 -46.54 -11.72
CA ALA A 121 16.92 -46.34 -10.39
C ALA A 121 17.55 -47.20 -9.28
N GLU A 122 17.98 -48.43 -9.59
CA GLU A 122 18.66 -49.33 -8.65
C GLU A 122 19.93 -48.69 -8.07
N PHE A 123 20.75 -48.05 -8.92
CA PHE A 123 21.96 -47.35 -8.48
C PHE A 123 21.63 -46.06 -7.74
N VAL A 124 20.57 -45.34 -8.13
CA VAL A 124 20.14 -44.13 -7.41
C VAL A 124 19.80 -44.46 -5.96
N GLN A 125 19.05 -45.56 -5.73
CA GLN A 125 18.70 -46.04 -4.39
C GLN A 125 19.92 -46.46 -3.58
N GLN A 126 20.84 -47.22 -4.18
CA GLN A 126 22.08 -47.67 -3.51
C GLN A 126 23.01 -46.50 -3.16
N LEU A 127 22.99 -45.44 -3.96
CA LEU A 127 23.79 -44.26 -3.73
C LEU A 127 23.12 -43.24 -2.79
N ARG A 128 21.96 -43.53 -2.20
CA ARG A 128 21.25 -42.57 -1.33
C ARG A 128 22.15 -42.13 -0.16
N GLY A 129 22.31 -40.81 0.03
CA GLY A 129 23.17 -40.23 1.06
C GLY A 129 24.67 -40.17 0.74
N ILE A 130 25.12 -40.69 -0.40
CA ILE A 130 26.52 -40.66 -0.83
C ILE A 130 26.73 -39.54 -1.85
N THR A 131 27.75 -38.70 -1.70
CA THR A 131 28.11 -37.70 -2.71
C THR A 131 29.26 -38.22 -3.57
N LEU A 132 29.06 -38.29 -4.89
CA LEU A 132 30.06 -38.76 -5.85
C LEU A 132 30.39 -37.65 -6.84
N ASN A 133 31.65 -37.59 -7.25
CA ASN A 133 32.10 -36.60 -8.22
C ASN A 133 31.50 -36.88 -9.60
N GLY A 134 31.06 -35.83 -10.32
CA GLY A 134 30.44 -35.94 -11.63
C GLY A 134 29.06 -36.60 -11.67
N ILE A 135 28.40 -36.76 -10.51
CA ILE A 135 27.00 -37.18 -10.43
C ILE A 135 26.21 -36.09 -9.69
N LYS A 136 25.19 -35.55 -10.35
CA LYS A 136 24.22 -34.65 -9.74
C LYS A 136 22.94 -35.40 -9.42
N LYS A 137 22.48 -35.28 -8.17
CA LYS A 137 21.24 -35.93 -7.70
C LYS A 137 20.15 -34.90 -7.55
N PHE A 138 18.95 -35.27 -7.96
CA PHE A 138 17.77 -34.44 -7.87
C PHE A 138 16.64 -35.27 -7.27
N GLN A 139 15.98 -34.69 -6.29
CA GLN A 139 14.79 -35.26 -5.67
C GLN A 139 13.60 -34.40 -6.10
N ILE A 140 12.58 -35.05 -6.64
CA ILE A 140 11.34 -34.40 -7.09
C ILE A 140 10.22 -34.89 -6.18
N SER A 141 9.57 -33.94 -5.52
CA SER A 141 8.48 -34.22 -4.58
C SER A 141 7.21 -34.68 -5.33
N GLU A 142 6.30 -35.37 -4.65
CA GLU A 142 5.02 -35.85 -5.23
C GLU A 142 4.15 -34.73 -5.81
N TYR A 143 4.26 -33.52 -5.26
CA TYR A 143 3.52 -32.34 -5.70
C TYR A 143 4.28 -31.47 -6.70
N GLU A 144 5.42 -31.94 -7.19
CA GLU A 144 6.30 -31.20 -8.08
C GLU A 144 6.53 -31.98 -9.39
N ILE A 145 6.90 -31.24 -10.42
CA ILE A 145 7.43 -31.77 -11.67
C ILE A 145 8.79 -31.17 -11.91
N GLY A 146 9.79 -32.01 -12.21
CA GLY A 146 11.12 -31.55 -12.55
C GLY A 146 11.23 -31.35 -14.06
N LEU A 147 11.72 -30.20 -14.50
CA LEU A 147 12.09 -30.00 -15.90
C LEU A 147 13.60 -30.21 -16.04
N LEU A 148 14.00 -31.23 -16.80
CA LEU A 148 15.41 -31.56 -17.03
C LEU A 148 15.99 -30.67 -18.13
N TYR A 149 17.11 -30.01 -17.80
CA TYR A 149 17.90 -29.21 -18.74
C TYR A 149 19.30 -29.77 -18.87
N VAL A 150 19.73 -29.99 -20.11
CA VAL A 150 21.10 -30.39 -20.46
C VAL A 150 21.71 -29.28 -21.30
N GLN A 151 22.84 -28.73 -20.86
CA GLN A 151 23.46 -27.55 -21.49
C GLN A 151 22.46 -26.40 -21.68
N ASN A 152 21.60 -26.18 -20.67
CA ASN A 152 20.54 -25.17 -20.67
C ASN A 152 19.43 -25.35 -21.73
N ASN A 153 19.37 -26.50 -22.41
CA ASN A 153 18.26 -26.86 -23.29
C ASN A 153 17.32 -27.82 -22.57
N PHE A 154 16.01 -27.57 -22.66
CA PHE A 154 15.01 -28.47 -22.12
C PHE A 154 15.05 -29.81 -22.87
N VAL A 155 15.03 -30.91 -22.12
CA VAL A 155 15.05 -32.26 -22.69
C VAL A 155 13.72 -32.97 -22.46
N ARG A 156 13.30 -33.11 -21.21
CA ARG A 156 12.06 -33.81 -20.84
C ARG A 156 11.56 -33.43 -19.43
N PRO A 157 10.27 -33.61 -19.14
CA PRO A 157 9.77 -33.59 -17.78
C PRO A 157 10.19 -34.86 -17.01
N LEU A 158 10.30 -34.71 -15.70
CA LEU A 158 10.61 -35.74 -14.72
C LEU A 158 9.44 -35.84 -13.73
N GLU A 159 8.84 -37.02 -13.66
CA GLU A 159 7.81 -37.36 -12.66
C GLU A 159 8.41 -37.47 -11.25
N PRO A 160 7.59 -37.41 -10.18
CA PRO A 160 8.07 -37.54 -8.80
C PRO A 160 8.98 -38.76 -8.60
N GLY A 161 10.13 -38.54 -7.96
CA GLY A 161 11.14 -39.59 -7.81
C GLY A 161 12.53 -39.05 -7.49
N GLU A 162 13.45 -39.98 -7.26
CA GLU A 162 14.88 -39.71 -7.10
C GLU A 162 15.59 -39.99 -8.43
N TYR A 163 16.31 -39.00 -8.94
CA TYR A 163 17.08 -39.12 -10.18
C TYR A 163 18.53 -38.76 -9.93
N ALA A 164 19.44 -39.40 -10.65
CA ALA A 164 20.84 -39.03 -10.68
C ALA A 164 21.34 -38.99 -12.12
N PHE A 165 22.09 -37.94 -12.46
CA PHE A 165 22.62 -37.74 -13.79
C PHE A 165 24.13 -37.53 -13.76
N TRP A 166 24.80 -38.08 -14.76
CA TRP A 166 26.21 -37.82 -15.03
C TRP A 166 26.42 -36.38 -15.52
N SER A 167 27.40 -35.70 -14.95
CA SER A 167 27.69 -34.29 -15.21
C SER A 167 29.17 -34.01 -15.49
N PHE A 168 29.88 -34.96 -16.09
CA PHE A 168 31.31 -34.80 -16.43
C PHE A 168 31.51 -33.87 -17.64
N ASP A 169 30.90 -34.20 -18.78
CA ASP A 169 31.10 -33.46 -20.05
C ASP A 169 29.95 -32.50 -20.40
N ARG A 170 28.81 -32.65 -19.71
CA ARG A 170 27.60 -31.87 -19.95
C ARG A 170 27.06 -31.38 -18.62
N ASP A 171 26.70 -30.10 -18.58
CA ASP A 171 26.01 -29.56 -17.42
C ASP A 171 24.55 -30.03 -17.42
N VAL A 172 24.13 -30.59 -16.29
CA VAL A 172 22.78 -31.07 -16.05
C VAL A 172 22.18 -30.27 -14.90
N SER A 173 21.00 -29.74 -15.12
CA SER A 173 20.22 -29.04 -14.10
C SER A 173 18.76 -29.46 -14.18
N VAL A 174 18.10 -29.53 -13.02
CA VAL A 174 16.66 -29.77 -12.93
C VAL A 174 16.04 -28.58 -12.24
N ARG A 175 14.98 -28.03 -12.83
CA ARG A 175 14.16 -26.99 -12.21
C ARG A 175 12.85 -27.61 -11.78
N THR A 176 12.54 -27.54 -10.48
CA THR A 176 11.30 -28.09 -9.93
C THR A 176 10.21 -27.03 -9.94
N PHE A 177 9.00 -27.45 -10.33
CA PHE A 177 7.81 -26.61 -10.34
C PHE A 177 6.71 -27.31 -9.56
N SER A 178 6.05 -26.57 -8.67
CA SER A 178 4.90 -27.10 -7.95
C SER A 178 3.71 -27.25 -8.90
N ARG A 179 3.07 -28.42 -8.87
CA ARG A 179 1.76 -28.68 -9.51
C ARG A 179 0.60 -28.07 -8.74
N ILE A 180 0.82 -27.66 -7.49
CA ILE A 180 -0.20 -27.00 -6.65
C ILE A 180 -0.39 -25.54 -7.06
N VAL A 181 0.69 -24.89 -7.50
CA VAL A 181 0.64 -23.49 -7.94
C VAL A 181 0.18 -23.46 -9.40
N PRO A 182 -1.01 -22.93 -9.71
CA PRO A 182 -1.60 -23.03 -11.06
C PRO A 182 -0.91 -22.17 -12.13
N ASN A 183 -0.08 -21.20 -11.71
CA ASN A 183 0.65 -20.28 -12.59
C ASN A 183 2.12 -20.20 -12.15
N PRO A 184 2.92 -21.25 -12.36
CA PRO A 184 4.35 -21.18 -12.09
C PRO A 184 5.02 -20.26 -13.13
N SER A 185 6.14 -19.64 -12.74
CA SER A 185 6.95 -18.85 -13.67
C SER A 185 7.87 -19.79 -14.46
N PHE A 186 7.44 -20.20 -15.65
CA PHE A 186 8.21 -21.08 -16.51
C PHE A 186 9.37 -20.31 -17.17
N PRO A 187 10.60 -20.85 -17.19
CA PRO A 187 11.70 -20.22 -17.89
C PRO A 187 11.58 -20.47 -19.40
N LEU A 188 11.86 -19.43 -20.20
CA LEU A 188 11.87 -19.53 -21.67
C LEU A 188 10.56 -20.13 -22.22
N GLU A 189 9.41 -19.61 -21.78
CA GLU A 189 8.08 -20.08 -22.18
C GLU A 189 7.94 -20.25 -23.69
N ASP A 190 8.40 -19.27 -24.47
CA ASP A 190 8.35 -19.33 -25.93
C ASP A 190 9.09 -20.53 -26.51
N VAL A 191 10.24 -20.91 -25.92
CA VAL A 191 11.02 -22.08 -26.36
C VAL A 191 10.28 -23.38 -26.05
N LEU A 192 9.63 -23.47 -24.88
CA LEU A 192 8.82 -24.62 -24.52
C LEU A 192 7.62 -24.76 -25.47
N ILE A 193 6.95 -23.65 -25.79
CA ILE A 193 5.82 -23.64 -26.71
C ILE A 193 6.22 -24.05 -28.14
N GLU A 194 7.33 -23.54 -28.65
CA GLU A 194 7.72 -23.75 -30.05
C GLU A 194 8.43 -25.07 -30.29
N ARG A 195 9.30 -25.51 -29.36
CA ARG A 195 10.17 -26.69 -29.56
C ARG A 195 9.66 -27.96 -28.89
N HIS A 196 8.74 -27.85 -27.92
CA HIS A 196 8.26 -29.00 -27.14
C HIS A 196 6.73 -28.99 -27.02
N PRO A 197 5.99 -29.09 -28.14
CA PRO A 197 4.53 -29.08 -28.13
C PRO A 197 3.95 -30.24 -27.31
N ASP A 198 4.62 -31.40 -27.27
CA ASP A 198 4.18 -32.58 -26.53
C ASP A 198 4.11 -32.31 -25.01
N PHE A 199 5.10 -31.60 -24.44
CA PHE A 199 5.06 -31.19 -23.03
C PHE A 199 3.88 -30.26 -22.76
N VAL A 200 3.62 -29.34 -23.70
CA VAL A 200 2.54 -28.39 -23.56
C VAL A 200 1.18 -29.10 -23.63
N SER A 201 0.98 -30.02 -24.58
CA SER A 201 -0.28 -30.76 -24.70
C SER A 201 -0.58 -31.66 -23.50
N ASP A 202 0.46 -32.18 -22.85
CA ASP A 202 0.29 -33.16 -21.78
C ASP A 202 0.09 -32.51 -20.41
N TYR A 203 0.70 -31.34 -20.17
CA TYR A 203 0.70 -30.72 -18.84
C TYR A 203 0.16 -29.29 -18.79
N CYS A 204 0.22 -28.54 -19.89
CA CYS A 204 -0.05 -27.11 -19.89
C CYS A 204 -1.20 -26.70 -20.83
N GLU A 205 -1.60 -25.44 -20.73
CA GLU A 205 -2.49 -24.78 -21.66
C GLU A 205 -1.89 -23.44 -22.08
N ILE A 206 -1.92 -23.14 -23.38
CA ILE A 206 -1.39 -21.88 -23.93
C ILE A 206 -2.52 -20.86 -23.94
N VAL A 207 -2.31 -19.74 -23.24
CA VAL A 207 -3.20 -18.59 -23.34
C VAL A 207 -2.54 -17.53 -24.21
N GLN A 208 -3.10 -17.33 -25.41
CA GLN A 208 -2.62 -16.35 -26.37
C GLN A 208 -3.72 -15.32 -26.66
N LEU A 209 -3.41 -14.05 -26.38
CA LEU A 209 -4.34 -12.95 -26.56
C LEU A 209 -4.06 -12.16 -27.83
N GLN A 210 -5.13 -11.68 -28.45
CA GLN A 210 -5.04 -10.79 -29.59
C GLN A 210 -4.76 -9.35 -29.15
N ASN A 211 -4.59 -8.47 -30.15
CA ASN A 211 -4.51 -7.04 -29.91
C ASN A 211 -5.85 -6.56 -29.33
N GLN A 212 -5.82 -5.80 -28.23
CA GLN A 212 -7.01 -5.30 -27.51
C GLN A 212 -7.87 -6.37 -26.81
N GLN A 213 -7.31 -7.52 -26.46
CA GLN A 213 -7.96 -8.48 -25.57
C GLN A 213 -7.22 -8.57 -24.23
N VAL A 214 -7.98 -8.61 -23.14
CA VAL A 214 -7.46 -8.88 -21.79
C VAL A 214 -8.02 -10.22 -21.34
N ALA A 215 -7.22 -11.08 -20.74
CA ALA A 215 -7.76 -12.28 -20.12
C ALA A 215 -7.65 -12.27 -18.62
N ILE A 216 -8.71 -12.76 -17.98
CA ILE A 216 -8.71 -13.12 -16.58
C ILE A 216 -8.58 -14.64 -16.53
N VAL A 217 -7.48 -15.12 -15.97
CA VAL A 217 -7.22 -16.54 -15.79
C VAL A 217 -7.62 -16.93 -14.39
N ARG A 218 -8.44 -17.97 -14.29
CA ARG A 218 -8.96 -18.52 -13.04
C ARG A 218 -8.55 -19.97 -12.86
N TYR A 219 -8.43 -20.39 -11.60
CA TYR A 219 -8.27 -21.78 -11.22
C TYR A 219 -9.17 -22.06 -10.04
N GLN A 220 -10.05 -23.05 -10.16
CA GLN A 220 -11.07 -23.39 -9.14
C GLN A 220 -11.92 -22.17 -8.72
N GLY A 221 -12.31 -21.34 -9.70
CA GLY A 221 -13.09 -20.12 -9.47
C GLY A 221 -12.34 -18.94 -8.83
N LYS A 222 -11.03 -19.07 -8.55
CA LYS A 222 -10.20 -17.97 -8.03
C LYS A 222 -9.36 -17.34 -9.13
N VAL A 223 -9.25 -16.01 -9.14
CA VAL A 223 -8.40 -15.27 -10.09
C VAL A 223 -6.93 -15.48 -9.74
N ILE A 224 -6.16 -16.04 -10.67
CA ILE A 224 -4.74 -16.33 -10.49
C ILE A 224 -3.83 -15.42 -11.32
N SER A 225 -4.35 -14.85 -12.40
CA SER A 225 -3.59 -13.95 -13.27
C SER A 225 -4.52 -13.08 -14.11
N ILE A 226 -4.05 -11.87 -14.41
CA ILE A 226 -4.66 -10.97 -15.39
C ILE A 226 -3.59 -10.72 -16.45
N LEU A 227 -3.95 -11.00 -17.70
CA LEU A 227 -3.04 -10.97 -18.83
C LEU A 227 -3.27 -9.73 -19.70
N PRO A 228 -2.22 -8.93 -19.98
CA PRO A 228 -2.34 -7.78 -20.86
C PRO A 228 -2.55 -8.19 -22.32
N PRO A 229 -3.00 -7.27 -23.20
CA PRO A 229 -3.12 -7.52 -24.63
C PRO A 229 -1.80 -7.97 -25.26
N CYS A 230 -1.90 -8.78 -26.32
CA CYS A 230 -0.76 -9.39 -27.02
C CYS A 230 0.15 -10.26 -26.14
N SER A 231 -0.33 -10.70 -24.97
CA SER A 231 0.43 -11.65 -24.15
C SER A 231 0.24 -13.07 -24.64
N ARG A 232 1.31 -13.85 -24.47
CA ARG A 232 1.35 -15.29 -24.67
C ARG A 232 1.96 -15.88 -23.41
N LYS A 233 1.23 -16.75 -22.73
CA LYS A 233 1.68 -17.33 -21.46
C LYS A 233 1.23 -18.78 -21.29
N LEU A 234 2.07 -19.59 -20.66
CA LEU A 234 1.75 -20.96 -20.26
C LEU A 234 1.15 -21.04 -18.86
N PHE A 235 0.12 -21.87 -18.71
CA PHE A 235 -0.47 -22.25 -17.43
C PHE A 235 -0.53 -23.77 -17.32
N TRP A 236 -0.65 -24.31 -16.11
CA TRP A 236 -1.02 -25.72 -15.96
C TRP A 236 -2.44 -25.97 -16.48
N GLN A 237 -2.72 -27.19 -16.92
CA GLN A 237 -4.06 -27.59 -17.34
C GLN A 237 -5.14 -27.36 -16.27
N GLY A 238 -6.37 -27.09 -16.73
CA GLY A 238 -7.52 -26.89 -15.86
C GLY A 238 -7.72 -25.44 -15.41
N VAL A 239 -7.06 -24.48 -16.09
CA VAL A 239 -7.36 -23.06 -15.93
C VAL A 239 -8.55 -22.66 -16.79
N GLU A 240 -9.38 -21.77 -16.25
CA GLU A 240 -10.48 -21.15 -16.98
C GLU A 240 -10.04 -19.77 -17.44
N VAL A 241 -10.16 -19.49 -18.74
CA VAL A 241 -9.72 -18.23 -19.34
C VAL A 241 -10.94 -17.44 -19.81
N GLU A 242 -11.20 -16.30 -19.18
CA GLU A 242 -12.21 -15.34 -19.64
C GLU A 242 -11.52 -14.22 -20.41
N ALA A 243 -11.60 -14.26 -21.74
CA ALA A 243 -11.10 -13.19 -22.61
C ALA A 243 -12.14 -12.08 -22.77
N ILE A 244 -11.72 -10.85 -22.54
CA ILE A 244 -12.52 -9.64 -22.59
C ILE A 244 -11.96 -8.74 -23.68
N ASP A 245 -12.81 -8.39 -24.64
CA ASP A 245 -12.50 -7.41 -25.66
C ASP A 245 -12.58 -5.99 -25.06
N ILE A 246 -11.48 -5.25 -25.16
CA ILE A 246 -11.36 -3.88 -24.64
C ILE A 246 -11.26 -2.86 -25.77
N SER A 247 -11.70 -3.17 -26.99
CA SER A 247 -11.65 -2.26 -28.14
C SER A 247 -12.56 -1.04 -27.97
N ASN A 248 -13.84 -1.29 -27.67
CA ASN A 248 -14.87 -0.25 -27.59
C ASN A 248 -15.02 0.38 -26.19
N ASP A 249 -15.01 -0.44 -25.15
CA ASP A 249 -15.14 0.02 -23.75
C ASP A 249 -14.14 -0.71 -22.87
N ALA A 250 -13.36 0.05 -22.10
CA ALA A 250 -12.42 -0.48 -21.13
C ALA A 250 -13.07 -0.71 -19.76
N LYS A 251 -14.34 -0.33 -19.59
CA LYS A 251 -15.05 -0.41 -18.31
C LYS A 251 -15.34 -1.85 -17.91
N LEU A 252 -15.09 -2.16 -16.64
CA LEU A 252 -15.41 -3.46 -16.09
C LEU A 252 -16.91 -3.57 -15.78
N PRO A 253 -17.56 -4.68 -16.16
CA PRO A 253 -18.90 -5.04 -15.69
C PRO A 253 -18.98 -5.12 -14.16
N SER A 254 -20.15 -4.82 -13.59
CA SER A 254 -20.37 -4.81 -12.14
C SER A 254 -19.99 -6.13 -11.44
N ARG A 255 -20.17 -7.27 -12.12
CA ARG A 255 -19.73 -8.60 -11.63
C ARG A 255 -18.21 -8.63 -11.39
N LEU A 256 -17.42 -8.17 -12.36
CA LEU A 256 -15.97 -8.16 -12.27
C LEU A 256 -15.45 -7.09 -11.32
N VAL A 257 -16.14 -5.96 -11.18
CA VAL A 257 -15.82 -4.96 -10.14
C VAL A 257 -15.96 -5.58 -8.74
N ALA A 258 -17.05 -6.31 -8.48
CA ALA A 258 -17.23 -6.98 -7.20
C ALA A 258 -16.12 -8.01 -6.93
N GLU A 259 -15.73 -8.78 -7.95
CA GLU A 259 -14.70 -9.82 -7.87
C GLU A 259 -13.26 -9.26 -7.73
N LEU A 260 -12.88 -8.27 -8.55
CA LEU A 260 -11.50 -7.79 -8.67
C LEU A 260 -11.17 -6.57 -7.80
N VAL A 261 -12.19 -5.83 -7.34
CA VAL A 261 -12.02 -4.60 -6.54
C VAL A 261 -12.53 -4.76 -5.11
N SER A 262 -13.49 -5.66 -4.87
CA SER A 262 -14.03 -5.93 -3.53
C SER A 262 -13.92 -7.40 -3.10
N GLY A 263 -13.23 -8.23 -3.89
CA GLY A 263 -13.06 -9.66 -3.62
C GLY A 263 -11.86 -9.98 -2.73
N LEU A 264 -11.28 -11.15 -2.95
CA LEU A 264 -10.18 -11.69 -2.13
C LEU A 264 -8.89 -10.85 -2.27
N PRO A 265 -8.03 -10.79 -1.22
CA PRO A 265 -6.76 -10.07 -1.25
C PRO A 265 -5.82 -10.43 -2.40
N GLU A 266 -5.84 -11.68 -2.85
CA GLU A 266 -5.02 -12.15 -3.98
C GLU A 266 -5.46 -11.46 -5.29
N ALA A 267 -6.76 -11.40 -5.55
CA ALA A 267 -7.32 -10.73 -6.73
C ALA A 267 -7.03 -9.23 -6.71
N LEU A 268 -7.11 -8.59 -5.53
CA LEU A 268 -6.79 -7.16 -5.35
C LEU A 268 -5.32 -6.86 -5.66
N THR A 269 -4.41 -7.76 -5.30
CA THR A 269 -2.99 -7.57 -5.55
C THR A 269 -2.68 -7.64 -7.04
N LEU A 270 -3.30 -8.59 -7.75
CA LEU A 270 -3.16 -8.74 -9.20
C LEU A 270 -3.81 -7.58 -9.97
N SER A 271 -4.93 -7.05 -9.48
CA SER A 271 -5.71 -6.04 -10.19
C SER A 271 -5.13 -4.62 -10.07
N ARG A 272 -4.37 -4.30 -9.03
CA ARG A 272 -3.77 -2.96 -8.79
C ARG A 272 -2.92 -2.42 -9.94
N SER A 273 -2.17 -3.26 -10.64
CA SER A 273 -1.32 -2.84 -11.76
C SER A 273 -2.05 -2.80 -13.10
N SER A 274 -3.23 -3.43 -13.18
CA SER A 274 -3.97 -3.64 -14.43
C SER A 274 -5.24 -2.78 -14.52
N LEU A 275 -5.75 -2.32 -13.37
CA LEU A 275 -7.00 -1.58 -13.25
C LEU A 275 -6.79 -0.15 -12.73
N HIS A 276 -7.52 0.77 -13.34
CA HIS A 276 -7.80 2.08 -12.76
C HIS A 276 -9.10 1.97 -11.97
N ILE A 277 -9.03 2.19 -10.66
CA ILE A 277 -10.18 2.05 -9.75
C ILE A 277 -10.58 3.44 -9.26
N CYS A 278 -11.86 3.78 -9.41
CA CYS A 278 -12.43 4.98 -8.83
C CYS A 278 -13.66 4.62 -7.99
N GLU A 279 -13.64 5.03 -6.72
CA GLU A 279 -14.81 4.99 -5.85
C GLU A 279 -15.40 6.39 -5.75
N VAL A 280 -16.65 6.54 -6.20
CA VAL A 280 -17.41 7.78 -6.11
C VAL A 280 -18.34 7.67 -4.91
N PRO A 281 -18.14 8.45 -3.84
CA PRO A 281 -19.00 8.42 -2.67
C PRO A 281 -20.44 8.86 -2.99
N THR A 282 -21.36 8.61 -2.06
CA THR A 282 -22.72 9.15 -2.16
C THR A 282 -22.69 10.67 -2.20
N GLN A 283 -23.59 11.28 -2.98
CA GLN A 283 -23.68 12.74 -3.18
C GLN A 283 -22.42 13.37 -3.82
N HIS A 284 -21.57 12.56 -4.46
CA HIS A 284 -20.45 13.01 -5.28
C HIS A 284 -20.68 12.58 -6.73
N VAL A 285 -19.99 13.26 -7.65
CA VAL A 285 -19.91 12.88 -9.06
C VAL A 285 -18.45 12.77 -9.48
N GLY A 286 -18.11 11.68 -10.15
CA GLY A 286 -16.79 11.51 -10.75
C GLY A 286 -16.78 11.98 -12.21
N LEU A 287 -15.69 12.57 -12.67
CA LEU A 287 -15.44 12.87 -14.08
C LEU A 287 -14.34 11.96 -14.58
N LEU A 288 -14.63 11.15 -15.61
CA LEU A 288 -13.67 10.25 -16.24
C LEU A 288 -13.01 10.93 -17.44
N TYR A 289 -11.68 10.92 -17.44
CA TYR A 289 -10.87 11.35 -18.57
C TYR A 289 -10.04 10.17 -19.08
N ILE A 290 -10.07 9.96 -20.40
CA ILE A 290 -9.24 8.97 -21.09
C ILE A 290 -8.35 9.74 -22.07
N ASN A 291 -7.04 9.58 -21.95
CA ASN A 291 -6.04 10.29 -22.77
C ASN A 291 -6.24 11.82 -22.74
N GLN A 292 -6.58 12.37 -21.57
CA GLN A 292 -6.90 13.79 -21.32
C GLN A 292 -8.20 14.29 -21.95
N GLU A 293 -8.98 13.44 -22.61
CA GLU A 293 -10.30 13.78 -23.15
C GLU A 293 -11.41 13.34 -22.19
N PHE A 294 -12.40 14.21 -21.97
CA PHE A 294 -13.56 13.90 -21.16
C PHE A 294 -14.42 12.83 -21.85
N GLN A 295 -14.79 11.79 -21.11
CA GLN A 295 -15.59 10.68 -21.61
C GLN A 295 -17.00 10.67 -21.04
N THR A 296 -17.12 10.60 -19.71
CA THR A 296 -18.42 10.48 -19.03
C THR A 296 -18.39 10.96 -17.60
N GLN A 297 -19.57 11.32 -17.08
CA GLN A 297 -19.81 11.49 -15.65
C GLN A 297 -20.10 10.14 -14.99
N LEU A 298 -19.63 9.96 -13.77
CA LEU A 298 -19.73 8.75 -12.97
C LEU A 298 -20.70 8.99 -11.82
N GLN A 299 -21.69 8.10 -11.73
CA GLN A 299 -22.62 8.05 -10.61
C GLN A 299 -21.95 7.44 -9.37
N PRO A 300 -22.48 7.69 -8.15
CA PRO A 300 -22.00 7.05 -6.93
C PRO A 300 -21.86 5.53 -7.04
N GLY A 301 -20.72 5.01 -6.59
CA GLY A 301 -20.38 3.60 -6.65
C GLY A 301 -18.90 3.34 -6.98
N LYS A 302 -18.52 2.07 -6.98
CA LYS A 302 -17.19 1.61 -7.39
C LYS A 302 -17.19 1.35 -8.89
N HIS A 303 -16.25 1.97 -9.59
CA HIS A 303 -16.04 1.78 -11.02
C HIS A 303 -14.58 1.39 -11.26
N ALA A 304 -14.34 0.54 -12.25
CA ALA A 304 -13.00 0.15 -12.65
C ALA A 304 -12.87 0.03 -14.17
N TRP A 305 -11.67 0.31 -14.67
CA TRP A 305 -11.32 0.22 -16.09
C TRP A 305 -9.97 -0.44 -16.31
N TRP A 306 -9.80 -1.09 -17.45
CA TRP A 306 -8.51 -1.63 -17.89
C TRP A 306 -7.55 -0.51 -18.31
N VAL A 307 -6.32 -0.50 -17.76
CA VAL A 307 -5.30 0.55 -18.02
C VAL A 307 -4.54 0.33 -19.33
N PHE A 308 -4.61 -0.86 -19.92
CA PHE A 308 -3.76 -1.25 -21.05
C PHE A 308 -3.92 -0.31 -22.26
N GLY A 309 -2.85 0.42 -22.59
CA GLY A 309 -2.79 1.34 -23.73
C GLY A 309 -3.57 2.64 -23.54
N ARG A 310 -3.99 2.98 -22.32
CA ARG A 310 -4.82 4.16 -22.03
C ARG A 310 -4.34 4.91 -20.78
N SER A 311 -4.35 6.23 -20.83
CA SER A 311 -4.17 7.05 -19.63
C SER A 311 -5.54 7.39 -19.05
N LEU A 312 -5.90 6.76 -17.93
CA LEU A 312 -7.14 7.01 -17.21
C LEU A 312 -6.89 7.98 -16.07
N GLN A 313 -7.71 9.02 -15.98
CA GLN A 313 -7.74 9.94 -14.84
C GLN A 313 -9.17 10.10 -14.37
N THR A 314 -9.36 10.21 -13.07
CA THR A 314 -10.69 10.44 -12.49
C THR A 314 -10.59 11.48 -11.40
N GLU A 315 -11.46 12.47 -11.48
CA GLU A 315 -11.60 13.52 -10.46
C GLU A 315 -13.00 13.42 -9.86
N VAL A 316 -13.09 13.48 -8.53
CA VAL A 316 -14.35 13.36 -7.81
C VAL A 316 -14.70 14.71 -7.18
N PHE A 317 -15.93 15.16 -7.42
CA PHE A 317 -16.46 16.42 -6.92
C PHE A 317 -17.60 16.16 -5.94
N ASP A 318 -17.57 16.85 -4.80
CA ASP A 318 -18.66 16.85 -3.82
C ASP A 318 -19.77 17.81 -4.29
N LEU A 319 -21.00 17.31 -4.37
CA LEU A 319 -22.17 18.12 -4.76
C LEU A 319 -22.89 18.74 -3.55
N ARG A 320 -22.48 18.37 -2.34
CA ARG A 320 -23.09 18.88 -1.10
C ARG A 320 -22.74 20.34 -0.90
N GLN A 321 -23.47 20.98 0.01
CA GLN A 321 -23.18 22.33 0.43
C GLN A 321 -21.85 22.39 1.18
N GLN A 322 -20.97 23.26 0.72
CA GLN A 322 -19.64 23.50 1.27
C GLN A 322 -19.58 24.92 1.83
N ALA A 323 -18.90 25.08 2.96
CA ALA A 323 -18.65 26.40 3.55
C ALA A 323 -17.22 26.83 3.25
N MET A 324 -17.05 28.09 2.84
CA MET A 324 -15.76 28.72 2.65
C MET A 324 -15.68 29.99 3.49
N GLU A 325 -14.61 30.10 4.27
CA GLU A 325 -14.34 31.28 5.09
C GLU A 325 -13.23 32.13 4.47
N VAL A 326 -13.51 33.41 4.27
CA VAL A 326 -12.55 34.44 3.86
C VAL A 326 -12.24 35.29 5.08
N SER A 327 -11.09 35.04 5.70
CA SER A 327 -10.70 35.68 6.96
C SER A 327 -9.63 36.75 6.77
N GLY A 328 -9.63 37.73 7.67
CA GLY A 328 -8.56 38.71 7.84
C GLY A 328 -8.41 39.70 6.69
N GLN A 329 -9.51 40.16 6.13
CA GLN A 329 -9.47 41.18 5.07
C GLN A 329 -9.40 42.57 5.68
N ASP A 330 -8.25 43.24 5.54
CA ASP A 330 -8.06 44.63 5.93
C ASP A 330 -8.53 45.56 4.80
N ILE A 331 -9.62 46.30 5.04
CA ILE A 331 -10.30 47.12 4.04
C ILE A 331 -10.60 48.50 4.65
N LEU A 332 -10.46 49.55 3.83
CA LEU A 332 -10.89 50.90 4.20
C LEU A 332 -12.36 51.09 3.80
N SER A 333 -13.18 51.55 4.74
CA SER A 333 -14.54 52.03 4.45
C SER A 333 -14.52 53.33 3.64
N LYS A 334 -15.69 53.78 3.17
CA LYS A 334 -15.86 55.06 2.45
C LYS A 334 -15.30 56.27 3.22
N ASP A 335 -15.37 56.23 4.55
CA ASP A 335 -14.89 57.30 5.44
C ASP A 335 -13.40 57.15 5.79
N LYS A 336 -12.68 56.26 5.09
CA LYS A 336 -11.25 55.97 5.29
C LYS A 336 -10.93 55.38 6.66
N VAL A 337 -11.90 54.74 7.31
CA VAL A 337 -11.67 53.98 8.54
C VAL A 337 -11.19 52.57 8.18
N PRO A 338 -10.03 52.11 8.69
CA PRO A 338 -9.56 50.75 8.46
C PRO A 338 -10.37 49.75 9.29
N LEU A 339 -10.80 48.68 8.64
CA LEU A 339 -11.63 47.61 9.20
C LEU A 339 -11.02 46.26 8.84
N ARG A 340 -11.05 45.32 9.78
CA ARG A 340 -10.69 43.93 9.52
C ARG A 340 -11.93 43.06 9.51
N LEU A 341 -12.15 42.36 8.40
CA LEU A 341 -13.40 41.67 8.13
C LEU A 341 -13.18 40.18 7.91
N ASN A 342 -14.14 39.38 8.40
CA ASN A 342 -14.26 37.96 8.12
C ASN A 342 -15.62 37.69 7.46
N LEU A 343 -15.63 36.87 6.42
CA LEU A 343 -16.82 36.50 5.68
C LEU A 343 -16.92 34.98 5.54
N THR A 344 -18.13 34.44 5.58
CA THR A 344 -18.41 33.05 5.26
C THR A 344 -19.36 32.98 4.07
N ALA A 345 -19.14 32.00 3.19
CA ALA A 345 -19.99 31.74 2.04
C ALA A 345 -20.27 30.24 1.93
N GLY A 346 -21.55 29.89 1.80
CA GLY A 346 -22.01 28.57 1.45
C GLY A 346 -22.16 28.44 -0.07
N PHE A 347 -21.48 27.47 -0.68
CA PHE A 347 -21.60 27.18 -2.11
C PHE A 347 -21.80 25.68 -2.34
N ARG A 348 -22.36 25.33 -3.50
CA ARG A 348 -22.43 23.95 -3.99
C ARG A 348 -22.14 23.91 -5.48
N ILE A 349 -21.55 22.81 -5.93
CA ILE A 349 -21.27 22.59 -7.35
C ILE A 349 -22.49 21.89 -7.96
N LEU A 350 -23.11 22.51 -8.97
CA LEU A 350 -24.23 21.92 -9.71
C LEU A 350 -23.76 21.16 -10.95
N ASP A 351 -22.80 21.74 -11.68
CA ASP A 351 -22.22 21.13 -12.87
C ASP A 351 -20.69 21.07 -12.75
N PRO A 352 -20.14 19.93 -12.26
CA PRO A 352 -18.70 19.76 -12.11
C PRO A 352 -17.92 19.85 -13.42
N LEU A 353 -18.52 19.42 -14.54
CA LEU A 353 -17.86 19.42 -15.84
C LEU A 353 -17.65 20.85 -16.32
N ARG A 354 -18.70 21.67 -16.25
CA ARG A 354 -18.62 23.09 -16.62
C ARG A 354 -17.66 23.85 -15.71
N ALA A 355 -17.71 23.58 -14.40
CA ALA A 355 -16.83 24.22 -13.42
C ALA A 355 -15.35 23.90 -13.70
N LYS A 356 -15.01 22.62 -13.92
CA LYS A 356 -13.64 22.17 -14.18
C LYS A 356 -13.09 22.66 -15.52
N ASN A 357 -13.90 22.66 -16.58
CA ASN A 357 -13.46 23.13 -17.89
C ASN A 357 -13.23 24.64 -17.92
N SER A 358 -13.94 25.39 -17.09
CA SER A 358 -13.85 26.85 -17.07
C SER A 358 -12.78 27.37 -16.09
N LEU A 359 -12.57 26.67 -14.98
CA LEU A 359 -11.71 27.13 -13.87
C LEU A 359 -10.66 26.07 -13.53
N ALA A 360 -9.39 26.50 -13.45
CA ALA A 360 -8.29 25.63 -13.03
C ALA A 360 -8.41 25.20 -11.55
N ASP A 361 -8.80 26.13 -10.68
CA ASP A 361 -9.07 25.89 -9.27
C ASP A 361 -10.35 26.65 -8.86
N ILE A 362 -11.41 25.88 -8.60
CA ILE A 362 -12.73 26.41 -8.25
C ILE A 362 -12.67 27.16 -6.92
N THR A 363 -12.02 26.59 -5.91
CA THR A 363 -11.97 27.15 -4.55
C THR A 363 -11.14 28.43 -4.53
N ALA A 364 -9.98 28.44 -5.20
CA ALA A 364 -9.14 29.64 -5.27
C ALA A 364 -9.82 30.78 -6.05
N TYR A 365 -10.54 30.45 -7.14
CA TYR A 365 -11.31 31.43 -7.89
C TYR A 365 -12.42 32.05 -7.04
N LEU A 366 -13.25 31.21 -6.39
CA LEU A 366 -14.32 31.67 -5.50
C LEU A 366 -13.79 32.53 -4.35
N TYR A 367 -12.68 32.11 -3.73
CA TYR A 367 -12.04 32.86 -2.64
C TYR A 367 -11.64 34.27 -3.10
N LYS A 368 -11.02 34.39 -4.27
CA LYS A 368 -10.61 35.68 -4.85
C LYS A 368 -11.80 36.57 -5.20
N GLU A 369 -12.85 36.01 -5.82
CA GLU A 369 -14.04 36.80 -6.17
C GLU A 369 -14.79 37.27 -4.92
N LEU A 370 -14.87 36.47 -3.86
CA LEU A 370 -15.42 36.90 -2.57
C LEU A 370 -14.62 38.03 -1.94
N GLN A 371 -13.28 38.02 -2.04
CA GLN A 371 -12.45 39.13 -1.58
C GLN A 371 -12.74 40.42 -2.33
N PHE A 372 -12.90 40.37 -3.66
CA PHE A 372 -13.24 41.55 -4.45
C PHE A 372 -14.63 42.06 -4.13
N ALA A 373 -15.62 41.16 -4.01
CA ALA A 373 -16.98 41.49 -3.65
C ALA A 373 -17.04 42.18 -2.27
N LEU A 374 -16.34 41.63 -1.28
CA LEU A 374 -16.24 42.22 0.07
C LEU A 374 -15.59 43.61 0.02
N ARG A 375 -14.50 43.77 -0.74
CA ARG A 375 -13.81 45.06 -0.86
C ARG A 375 -14.69 46.13 -1.53
N GLY A 376 -15.44 45.77 -2.58
CA GLY A 376 -16.39 46.66 -3.22
C GLY A 376 -17.53 47.07 -2.30
N ALA A 377 -18.19 46.08 -1.68
CA ALA A 377 -19.34 46.32 -0.81
C ALA A 377 -19.02 47.20 0.42
N VAL A 378 -17.81 47.06 0.98
CA VAL A 378 -17.35 47.85 2.14
C VAL A 378 -16.81 49.21 1.72
N GLY A 379 -16.10 49.31 0.59
CA GLY A 379 -15.52 50.56 0.11
C GLY A 379 -16.57 51.61 -0.29
N GLU A 380 -17.77 51.18 -0.68
CA GLU A 380 -18.86 52.06 -1.08
C GLU A 380 -19.71 52.58 0.10
N ARG A 381 -19.50 52.06 1.31
CA ARG A 381 -20.33 52.33 2.50
C ARG A 381 -19.55 53.02 3.61
N SER A 382 -20.23 53.91 4.33
CA SER A 382 -19.70 54.55 5.54
C SER A 382 -19.65 53.56 6.70
N LEU A 383 -18.82 53.85 7.71
CA LEU A 383 -18.71 53.00 8.90
C LEU A 383 -20.06 52.79 9.60
N ASP A 384 -20.80 53.87 9.81
CA ASP A 384 -22.08 53.82 10.52
C ASP A 384 -23.10 52.94 9.77
N ALA A 385 -23.17 53.07 8.44
CA ALA A 385 -24.05 52.24 7.62
C ALA A 385 -23.69 50.75 7.66
N LEU A 386 -22.40 50.42 7.76
CA LEU A 386 -21.93 49.03 7.90
C LEU A 386 -22.28 48.44 9.28
N LEU A 387 -22.30 49.26 10.33
CA LEU A 387 -22.66 48.85 11.68
C LEU A 387 -24.18 48.75 11.87
N GLU A 388 -24.95 49.60 11.19
CA GLU A 388 -26.41 49.67 11.27
C GLU A 388 -27.10 48.55 10.46
N ASP A 389 -26.69 48.32 9.20
CA ASP A 389 -27.29 47.30 8.32
C ASP A 389 -26.23 46.36 7.72
N LYS A 390 -25.87 45.34 8.51
CA LYS A 390 -25.00 44.24 8.05
C LYS A 390 -25.62 43.45 6.89
N GLY A 391 -26.95 43.30 6.87
CA GLY A 391 -27.65 42.51 5.86
C GLY A 391 -27.63 43.14 4.46
N ALA A 392 -27.42 44.45 4.35
CA ALA A 392 -27.20 45.09 3.06
C ALA A 392 -25.83 44.77 2.44
N ILE A 393 -24.82 44.47 3.25
CA ILE A 393 -23.50 44.00 2.76
C ILE A 393 -23.67 42.59 2.18
N ASP A 394 -24.32 41.70 2.95
CA ASP A 394 -24.56 40.31 2.56
C ASP A 394 -25.30 40.21 1.22
N ARG A 395 -26.34 41.05 1.02
CA ARG A 395 -27.08 41.13 -0.25
C ARG A 395 -26.20 41.56 -1.42
N SER A 396 -25.43 42.65 -1.26
CA SER A 396 -24.55 43.16 -2.31
C SER A 396 -23.50 42.13 -2.74
N ILE A 397 -22.86 41.48 -1.76
CA ILE A 397 -21.86 40.44 -2.02
C ILE A 397 -22.53 39.23 -2.70
N SER A 398 -23.71 38.80 -2.21
CA SER A 398 -24.44 37.68 -2.78
C SER A 398 -24.85 37.92 -4.24
N GLU A 399 -25.33 39.12 -4.58
CA GLU A 399 -25.70 39.49 -5.96
C GLU A 399 -24.48 39.48 -6.89
N TYR A 400 -23.37 40.10 -6.48
CA TYR A 400 -22.13 40.12 -7.26
C TYR A 400 -21.61 38.71 -7.53
N ILE A 401 -21.50 37.88 -6.48
CA ILE A 401 -20.91 36.54 -6.63
C ILE A 401 -21.83 35.61 -7.42
N ARG A 402 -23.16 35.69 -7.24
CA ARG A 402 -24.12 34.89 -8.02
C ARG A 402 -24.02 35.21 -9.51
N GLN A 403 -23.90 36.50 -9.87
CA GLN A 403 -23.73 36.90 -11.26
C GLN A 403 -22.44 36.33 -11.87
N LYS A 404 -21.34 36.31 -11.11
CA LYS A 404 -20.06 35.77 -11.59
C LYS A 404 -20.01 34.25 -11.64
N THR A 405 -20.71 33.56 -10.75
CA THR A 405 -20.64 32.09 -10.60
C THR A 405 -21.66 31.33 -11.43
N ALA A 406 -22.75 31.98 -11.84
CA ALA A 406 -23.80 31.38 -12.68
C ALA A 406 -23.24 30.78 -13.98
N ASP A 407 -22.25 31.42 -14.58
CA ASP A 407 -21.63 30.97 -15.84
C ASP A 407 -20.71 29.75 -15.67
N TYR A 408 -20.39 29.36 -14.43
CA TYR A 408 -19.47 28.26 -14.13
C TYR A 408 -20.16 27.03 -13.52
N GLY A 409 -21.49 27.04 -13.39
CA GLY A 409 -22.22 25.90 -12.80
C GLY A 409 -22.05 25.75 -11.28
N ILE A 410 -21.72 26.85 -10.61
CA ILE A 410 -21.58 26.93 -9.15
C ILE A 410 -22.75 27.74 -8.61
N GLU A 411 -23.39 27.24 -7.56
CA GLU A 411 -24.48 27.94 -6.89
C GLU A 411 -24.02 28.42 -5.51
N ILE A 412 -24.29 29.69 -5.24
CA ILE A 412 -24.04 30.31 -3.94
C ILE A 412 -25.36 30.32 -3.16
N ASP A 413 -25.42 29.59 -2.06
CA ASP A 413 -26.63 29.47 -1.23
C ASP A 413 -26.75 30.66 -0.28
N SER A 414 -25.70 30.90 0.51
CA SER A 414 -25.65 31.95 1.51
C SER A 414 -24.29 32.65 1.54
N VAL A 415 -24.29 33.95 1.83
CA VAL A 415 -23.08 34.74 2.08
C VAL A 415 -23.36 35.63 3.27
N GLY A 416 -22.43 35.69 4.21
CA GLY A 416 -22.59 36.48 5.42
C GLY A 416 -21.27 37.03 5.94
N VAL A 417 -21.24 38.31 6.32
CA VAL A 417 -20.14 38.88 7.10
C VAL A 417 -20.20 38.32 8.52
N LYS A 418 -19.18 37.56 8.91
CA LYS A 418 -19.06 36.93 10.23
C LYS A 418 -18.72 37.97 11.30
N ASP A 419 -17.64 38.70 11.08
CA ASP A 419 -17.12 39.68 12.04
C ASP A 419 -16.62 40.95 11.36
N ILE A 420 -16.90 42.10 11.98
CA ILE A 420 -16.33 43.41 11.67
C ILE A 420 -15.46 43.82 12.87
N ILE A 421 -14.15 43.79 12.70
CA ILE A 421 -13.19 44.13 13.73
C ILE A 421 -12.68 45.55 13.50
N LEU A 422 -12.96 46.41 14.48
CA LEU A 422 -12.53 47.80 14.50
C LEU A 422 -11.16 47.93 15.20
N PRO A 423 -10.27 48.83 14.74
CA PRO A 423 -9.09 49.24 15.49
C PRO A 423 -9.49 49.80 16.86
N GLY A 424 -8.67 49.55 17.89
CA GLY A 424 -8.97 49.97 19.26
C GLY A 424 -9.18 51.48 19.43
N GLU A 425 -8.43 52.28 18.67
CA GLU A 425 -8.54 53.75 18.68
C GLU A 425 -9.93 54.22 18.21
N ILE A 426 -10.40 53.69 17.08
CA ILE A 426 -11.71 54.04 16.50
C ILE A 426 -12.84 53.58 17.40
N LYS A 427 -12.75 52.35 17.94
CA LYS A 427 -13.73 51.84 18.90
C LYS A 427 -13.87 52.78 20.11
N THR A 428 -12.76 53.29 20.62
CA THR A 428 -12.74 54.21 21.76
C THR A 428 -13.38 55.55 21.42
N ILE A 429 -13.12 56.09 20.22
CA ILE A 429 -13.73 57.35 19.76
C ILE A 429 -15.24 57.18 19.60
N LEU A 430 -15.68 56.11 18.95
CA LEU A 430 -17.11 55.83 18.72
C LEU A 430 -17.85 55.68 20.05
N SER A 431 -17.28 54.96 21.01
CA SER A 431 -17.87 54.83 22.36
C SER A 431 -18.05 56.19 23.05
N LYS A 432 -17.09 57.11 22.94
CA LYS A 432 -17.21 58.47 23.50
C LYS A 432 -18.28 59.30 22.79
N VAL A 433 -18.40 59.18 21.47
CA VAL A 433 -19.43 59.90 20.69
C VAL A 433 -20.82 59.41 21.10
N VAL A 434 -21.02 58.10 21.17
CA VAL A 434 -22.30 57.50 21.60
C VAL A 434 -22.63 57.89 23.04
N GLU A 435 -21.65 57.89 23.94
CA GLU A 435 -21.83 58.33 25.34
C GLU A 435 -22.28 59.79 25.41
N ALA A 436 -21.63 60.69 24.66
CA ALA A 436 -21.98 62.10 24.60
C ALA A 436 -23.38 62.33 24.01
N GLU A 437 -23.74 61.59 22.95
CA GLU A 437 -25.06 61.68 22.32
C GLU A 437 -26.16 61.20 23.27
N LYS A 438 -25.96 60.06 23.95
CA LYS A 438 -26.90 59.54 24.95
C LYS A 438 -27.02 60.49 26.15
N ALA A 439 -25.93 61.07 26.62
CA ALA A 439 -25.95 62.07 27.69
C ALA A 439 -26.71 63.33 27.26
N ALA A 440 -26.54 63.79 26.02
CA ALA A 440 -27.29 64.92 25.47
C ALA A 440 -28.78 64.60 25.34
N GLN A 441 -29.13 63.42 24.81
CA GLN A 441 -30.51 62.94 24.69
C GLN A 441 -31.19 62.83 26.07
N ALA A 442 -30.50 62.25 27.05
CA ALA A 442 -30.98 62.15 28.43
C ALA A 442 -31.20 63.54 29.05
N ASN A 443 -30.29 64.50 28.80
CA ASN A 443 -30.45 65.88 29.27
C ASN A 443 -31.65 66.57 28.64
N VAL A 444 -31.92 66.38 27.35
CA VAL A 444 -33.09 66.96 26.67
C VAL A 444 -34.38 66.37 27.25
N VAL A 445 -34.44 65.05 27.45
CA VAL A 445 -35.59 64.40 28.10
C VAL A 445 -35.76 64.96 29.51
N ARG A 446 -34.70 65.00 30.33
CA ARG A 446 -34.76 65.55 31.69
C ARG A 446 -35.28 66.98 31.71
N ARG A 447 -34.77 67.86 30.85
CA ARG A 447 -35.23 69.26 30.76
C ARG A 447 -36.69 69.38 30.31
N ARG A 448 -37.14 68.51 29.39
CA ARG A 448 -38.54 68.45 28.95
C ARG A 448 -39.45 68.00 30.09
N GLU A 449 -39.07 66.95 30.81
CA GLU A 449 -39.80 66.46 31.98
C GLU A 449 -39.83 67.51 33.10
N GLU A 450 -38.72 68.16 33.41
CA GLU A 450 -38.65 69.27 34.38
C GLU A 450 -39.61 70.40 33.98
N THR A 451 -39.61 70.82 32.73
CA THR A 451 -40.49 71.89 32.23
C THR A 451 -41.96 71.47 32.28
N ALA A 452 -42.27 70.23 31.91
CA ALA A 452 -43.63 69.68 31.98
C ALA A 452 -44.11 69.60 33.43
N ALA A 453 -43.27 69.13 34.35
CA ALA A 453 -43.55 69.10 35.78
C ALA A 453 -43.78 70.51 36.33
N THR A 454 -42.92 71.50 36.03
CA THR A 454 -43.10 72.88 36.48
C THR A 454 -44.38 73.51 35.93
N ARG A 455 -44.72 73.28 34.64
CA ARG A 455 -45.97 73.77 34.05
C ARG A 455 -47.19 73.14 34.72
N SER A 456 -47.15 71.83 34.98
CA SER A 456 -48.22 71.13 35.70
C SER A 456 -48.38 71.67 37.12
N MET A 457 -47.28 71.89 37.85
CA MET A 457 -47.29 72.51 39.17
C MET A 457 -47.87 73.93 39.13
N LEU A 458 -47.49 74.77 38.16
CA LEU A 458 -48.01 76.13 38.02
C LEU A 458 -49.52 76.13 37.73
N ASN A 459 -49.99 75.26 36.84
CA ASN A 459 -51.42 75.12 36.55
C ASN A 459 -52.19 74.66 37.79
N THR A 460 -51.62 73.69 38.52
CA THR A 460 -52.17 73.19 39.79
C THR A 460 -52.26 74.32 40.82
N ALA A 461 -51.20 75.13 40.96
CA ALA A 461 -51.17 76.27 41.88
C ALA A 461 -52.22 77.33 41.52
N LYS A 462 -52.40 77.66 40.23
CA LYS A 462 -53.45 78.60 39.78
C LYS A 462 -54.86 78.12 40.10
N VAL A 463 -55.16 76.84 39.86
CA VAL A 463 -56.47 76.25 40.19
C VAL A 463 -56.72 76.28 41.71
N MET A 464 -55.66 76.15 42.53
CA MET A 464 -55.76 76.23 43.98
C MET A 464 -55.91 77.66 44.51
N GLU A 465 -55.30 78.64 43.85
CA GLU A 465 -55.43 80.07 44.18
C GLU A 465 -56.88 80.54 44.10
N ASP A 466 -57.60 80.12 43.05
CA ASP A 466 -59.00 80.49 42.82
C ASP A 466 -60.02 79.60 43.57
N ASN A 467 -59.57 78.53 44.24
CA ASN A 467 -60.46 77.57 44.92
C ASN A 467 -59.94 77.12 46.30
N PRO A 468 -60.42 77.73 47.41
CA PRO A 468 -60.01 77.39 48.77
C PRO A 468 -60.27 75.93 49.16
N VAL A 469 -61.31 75.29 48.60
CA VAL A 469 -61.63 73.88 48.87
C VAL A 469 -60.61 72.95 48.22
N ALA A 470 -60.15 73.27 47.00
CA ALA A 470 -59.12 72.51 46.31
C ALA A 470 -57.75 72.60 47.01
N LEU A 471 -57.39 73.78 47.54
CA LEU A 471 -56.20 73.94 48.37
C LEU A 471 -56.28 73.08 49.63
N ARG A 472 -57.42 73.10 50.33
CA ARG A 472 -57.60 72.29 51.55
C ARG A 472 -57.55 70.80 51.29
N LEU A 473 -58.11 70.34 50.18
CA LEU A 473 -57.98 68.94 49.74
C LEU A 473 -56.52 68.58 49.43
N LYS A 474 -55.74 69.49 48.83
CA LYS A 474 -54.31 69.23 48.57
C LYS A 474 -53.48 69.20 49.85
N GLU A 475 -53.76 70.09 50.80
CA GLU A 475 -53.14 70.03 52.13
C GLU A 475 -53.42 68.70 52.81
N LEU A 476 -54.67 68.20 52.73
CA LEU A 476 -55.04 66.90 53.26
C LEU A 476 -54.35 65.74 52.51
N GLU A 477 -54.21 65.79 51.19
CA GLU A 477 -53.46 64.79 50.40
C GLU A 477 -51.95 64.80 50.77
N VAL A 478 -51.37 65.98 51.01
CA VAL A 478 -49.98 66.10 51.49
C VAL A 478 -49.86 65.56 52.91
N LEU A 479 -50.80 65.85 53.78
CA LEU A 479 -50.85 65.29 55.13
C LEU A 479 -51.04 63.78 55.13
N GLU A 480 -51.87 63.24 54.23
CA GLU A 480 -52.05 61.81 54.00
C GLU A 480 -50.74 61.17 53.55
N ARG A 481 -50.06 61.75 52.55
CA ARG A 481 -48.76 61.24 52.08
C ARG A 481 -47.65 61.36 53.13
N ILE A 482 -47.70 62.37 54.00
CA ILE A 482 -46.79 62.49 55.14
C ILE A 482 -47.13 61.44 56.20
N ALA A 483 -48.41 61.25 56.52
CA ALA A 483 -48.88 60.25 57.48
C ALA A 483 -48.55 58.82 57.01
N GLU A 484 -48.66 58.55 55.71
CA GLU A 484 -48.24 57.28 55.09
C GLU A 484 -46.75 57.01 55.24
N LYS A 485 -45.91 58.06 55.33
CA LYS A 485 -44.46 57.94 55.59
C LYS A 485 -44.10 57.90 57.08
N ILE A 486 -45.04 58.12 58.00
CA ILE A 486 -44.79 58.08 59.45
C ILE A 486 -45.23 56.70 59.98
N GLU A 487 -44.30 55.75 60.01
CA GLU A 487 -44.57 54.38 60.49
C GLU A 487 -44.50 54.24 62.04
N LYS A 488 -43.98 55.23 62.78
CA LYS A 488 -43.83 55.16 64.25
C LYS A 488 -43.88 56.54 64.90
N ILE A 489 -44.79 56.73 65.85
CA ILE A 489 -44.83 57.89 66.75
C ILE A 489 -44.31 57.43 68.12
N GLN A 490 -43.19 58.00 68.59
CA GLN A 490 -42.67 57.76 69.95
C GLN A 490 -43.15 58.88 70.88
N VAL A 491 -43.95 58.53 71.89
CA VAL A 491 -44.39 59.45 72.94
C VAL A 491 -43.59 59.16 74.21
N ASN A 492 -42.77 60.11 74.66
CA ASN A 492 -42.00 60.01 75.89
C ASN A 492 -42.74 60.73 77.04
N GLY A 493 -43.53 60.00 77.82
CA GLY A 493 -44.21 60.52 79.02
C GLY A 493 -44.85 59.40 79.85
N SER A 494 -44.66 59.43 81.17
CA SER A 494 -45.13 58.41 82.13
C SER A 494 -46.66 58.38 82.24
N LEU A 495 -47.28 57.19 82.11
CA LEU A 495 -48.74 56.99 82.09
C LEU A 495 -49.47 57.51 83.35
N ASP A 496 -48.81 57.56 84.50
CA ASP A 496 -49.44 58.00 85.76
C ASP A 496 -49.78 59.50 85.78
N SER A 497 -49.06 60.32 85.01
CA SER A 497 -49.34 61.77 84.94
C SER A 497 -50.66 62.07 84.22
N ILE A 498 -51.10 61.19 83.32
CA ILE A 498 -52.26 61.45 82.44
C ILE A 498 -53.57 60.99 83.10
N LEU A 499 -53.54 59.94 83.92
CA LEU A 499 -54.74 59.42 84.60
C LEU A 499 -55.22 60.31 85.76
N THR A 500 -54.35 61.12 86.35
CA THR A 500 -54.68 61.90 87.55
C THR A 500 -55.25 63.28 87.25
N GLU A 501 -54.93 63.89 86.10
CA GLU A 501 -55.46 65.21 85.71
C GLU A 501 -56.86 65.17 85.10
N LEU A 502 -57.28 64.03 84.53
CA LEU A 502 -58.63 63.86 83.95
C LEU A 502 -59.76 63.78 85.00
N ILE A 503 -59.45 63.53 86.27
CA ILE A 503 -60.46 63.32 87.32
C ILE A 503 -60.85 64.62 88.07
N ARG A 504 -60.15 65.75 87.84
CA ARG A 504 -60.49 67.03 88.50
C ARG A 504 -61.49 67.93 87.74
N ILE A 505 -61.94 67.55 86.55
CA ILE A 505 -62.81 68.40 85.71
C ILE A 505 -64.31 68.08 85.85
N ASN A 506 -64.72 67.07 86.65
CA ASN A 506 -66.14 66.77 86.92
C ASN A 506 -66.44 66.60 88.43
N ARG A 507 -66.48 67.74 89.12
CA ARG A 507 -67.32 68.11 90.28
C ARG A 507 -67.67 69.58 89.97
N ASP A 508 -68.88 69.97 89.58
CA ASP A 508 -70.23 69.51 89.94
C ASP A 508 -71.07 68.94 88.79
#